data_AF-A0A167WQQ5-F1
#
_entry.id   AF-A0A167WQQ5-F1
#
_cell.length_a   1.000
_cell.length_b   1.000
_cell.length_c   1.000
_cell.angle_alpha   90.00
_cell.angle_beta   90.00
_cell.angle_gamma   90.00
#
_symmetry.space_group_name_H-M   'P 1'
#
loop_
_entity.id
_entity.type
_entity.pdbx_description
1 polymer ?
#
loop_
_entity_poly.entity_id
_entity_poly.type
_entity_poly.pdbx_seq_one_letter_code
_entity_poly.pdbx_strand_id
1 'polypeptide(L)'
;MGQWKIENEYYMSHPSGWTIAKYNVSDAPVYMLWQGDTPRGKRDSVRDAMSLHTQLVGAEVAPTQAVALAPSNSPAASPLVDSSGQPSTKSGNL
;
A
#
# COMPACT_ATOMS: atom_id res chain seq x y z
N MET A 1 16.47 8.31 11.12
CA MET A 1 15.06 8.71 11.32
C MET A 1 15.04 9.65 12.51
N GLY A 2 14.65 10.91 12.33
CA GLY A 2 14.60 11.86 13.43
C GLY A 2 13.38 11.64 14.33
N GLN A 3 13.22 12.50 15.32
CA GLN A 3 12.02 12.53 16.16
C GLN A 3 11.14 13.71 15.75
N TRP A 4 9.84 13.57 15.96
CA TRP A 4 8.92 14.69 15.84
C TRP A 4 9.22 15.72 16.92
N LYS A 5 9.36 16.98 16.51
CA LYS A 5 9.53 18.13 17.40
C LYS A 5 8.21 18.89 17.47
N ILE A 6 7.75 19.14 18.69
CA ILE A 6 6.63 20.05 18.93
C ILE A 6 7.20 21.46 18.84
N GLU A 7 6.73 22.24 17.88
CA GLU A 7 7.10 23.66 17.77
C GLU A 7 6.14 24.52 18.59
N ASN A 8 4.85 24.19 18.55
CA ASN A 8 3.80 24.80 19.37
C ASN A 8 2.57 23.86 19.45
N GLU A 9 1.49 24.32 20.08
CA GLU A 9 0.27 23.54 20.28
C GLU A 9 -0.47 23.14 18.97
N TYR A 10 -0.20 23.84 17.86
CA TYR A 10 -0.83 23.62 16.56
C TYR A 10 0.09 23.00 15.52
N TYR A 11 1.38 22.85 15.82
CA TYR A 11 2.37 22.54 14.79
C TYR A 11 3.51 21.65 15.31
N MET A 12 3.79 20.59 14.56
CA MET A 12 4.90 19.68 14.79
C MET A 12 5.72 19.54 13.51
N SER A 13 7.05 19.51 13.66
CA SER A 13 8.01 19.38 12.57
C SER A 13 8.81 18.08 12.72
N HIS A 14 9.28 17.53 11.61
CA HIS A 14 10.21 16.40 11.59
C HIS A 14 11.41 16.76 10.70
N PRO A 15 12.65 16.40 11.08
CA PRO A 15 13.86 16.82 10.37
C PRO A 15 13.98 16.30 8.93
N SER A 16 13.15 15.35 8.51
CA SER A 16 13.06 14.94 7.08
C SER A 16 12.16 15.85 6.22
N GLY A 17 11.72 17.00 6.75
CA GLY A 17 10.89 17.97 6.02
C GLY A 17 9.39 17.69 6.07
N TRP A 18 8.94 16.87 7.02
CA TRP A 18 7.52 16.57 7.24
C TRP A 18 6.96 17.41 8.37
N THR A 19 5.69 17.77 8.27
CA THR A 19 5.02 18.60 9.28
C THR A 19 3.61 18.09 9.54
N ILE A 20 3.15 18.28 10.78
CA ILE A 20 1.76 18.01 11.19
C ILE A 20 1.19 19.31 11.72
N ALA A 21 0.11 19.77 11.11
CA ALA A 21 -0.63 20.95 11.55
C ALA A 21 -1.99 20.54 12.11
N LYS A 22 -2.34 21.05 13.30
CA LYS A 22 -3.64 20.89 13.93
C LYS A 22 -4.54 22.07 13.55
N TYR A 23 -5.68 21.75 12.97
CA TYR A 23 -6.76 22.67 12.64
C TYR A 23 -7.96 22.35 13.51
N ASN A 24 -8.78 23.36 13.84
CA ASN A 24 -10.09 23.14 14.43
C ASN A 24 -11.14 23.34 13.34
N VAL A 25 -11.89 22.30 13.00
CA VAL A 25 -12.97 22.33 12.01
C VAL A 25 -14.27 22.01 12.75
N SER A 26 -15.17 22.99 12.85
CA SER A 26 -16.43 22.84 13.61
C SER A 26 -16.19 22.31 15.03
N ASP A 27 -15.26 22.94 15.76
CA ASP A 27 -14.83 22.57 17.12
C ASP A 27 -14.18 21.18 17.28
N ALA A 28 -13.99 20.43 16.19
CA ALA A 28 -13.26 19.17 16.18
C ALA A 28 -11.80 19.37 15.72
N PRO A 29 -10.81 18.87 16.47
CA PRO A 29 -9.41 18.93 16.04
C PRO A 29 -9.15 17.95 14.88
N VAL A 30 -8.54 18.45 13.82
CA VAL A 30 -8.11 17.69 12.64
C VAL A 30 -6.62 17.92 12.42
N TYR A 31 -5.88 16.86 12.14
CA TYR A 31 -4.44 16.88 11.96
C TYR A 31 -4.11 16.65 10.49
N MET A 32 -3.54 17.64 9.82
CA MET A 32 -3.09 17.52 8.43
C MET A 32 -1.61 17.19 8.39
N LEU A 33 -1.24 16.13 7.68
CA LEU A 33 0.15 15.78 7.40
C LEU A 33 0.61 16.45 6.10
N TRP A 34 1.79 17.04 6.11
CA TRP A 34 2.44 17.65 4.95
C TRP A 34 3.86 17.12 4.75
N GLN A 35 4.31 17.13 3.50
CA GLN A 35 5.69 16.88 3.09
C GLN A 35 6.15 18.10 2.28
N GLY A 36 6.97 18.96 2.88
CA GLY A 36 7.18 20.31 2.36
C GLY A 36 5.84 21.03 2.16
N ASP A 37 5.60 21.54 0.95
CA ASP A 37 4.36 22.25 0.58
C ASP A 37 3.22 21.33 0.09
N THR A 38 3.42 20.01 0.12
CA THR A 38 2.42 19.05 -0.38
C THR A 38 1.59 18.43 0.75
N PRO A 39 0.26 18.59 0.77
CA PRO A 39 -0.59 17.91 1.74
C PRO A 39 -0.66 16.41 1.42
N ARG A 40 -0.48 15.57 2.44
CA ARG A 40 -0.46 14.11 2.33
C ARG A 40 -1.70 13.45 2.92
N GLY A 41 -2.48 14.19 3.72
CA GLY A 41 -3.81 13.77 4.14
C GLY A 41 -4.19 14.27 5.54
N LYS A 42 -5.50 14.30 5.79
CA LYS A 42 -6.09 14.64 7.09
C LYS A 42 -6.30 13.40 7.95
N ARG A 43 -6.20 13.57 9.27
CA ARG A 43 -6.40 12.56 10.31
C ARG A 43 -7.11 13.14 11.51
N ASP A 44 -7.76 12.29 12.27
CA ASP A 44 -8.54 12.69 13.45
C ASP A 44 -7.66 12.76 14.72
N SER A 45 -6.45 12.20 14.67
CA SER A 45 -5.48 12.26 15.75
C SER A 45 -4.05 12.50 15.26
N VAL A 46 -3.23 13.09 16.13
CA VAL A 46 -1.79 13.28 15.88
C VAL A 46 -1.07 11.94 15.70
N ARG A 47 -1.49 10.90 16.43
CA ARG A 47 -0.92 9.55 16.35
C ARG A 47 -1.14 8.93 14.98
N ASP A 48 -2.31 9.15 14.39
CA ASP A 48 -2.63 8.63 13.05
C ASP A 48 -1.86 9.38 11.97
N ALA A 49 -1.64 10.69 12.14
CA ALA A 49 -0.79 11.47 11.25
C ALA A 49 0.68 11.01 11.29
N MET A 50 1.22 10.72 12.48
CA MET A 50 2.55 10.13 12.63
C MET A 50 2.63 8.73 12.00
N SER A 51 1.59 7.91 12.18
CA SER A 51 1.51 6.57 11.60
C SER A 51 1.48 6.63 10.07
N LEU A 52 0.76 7.60 9.49
CA LEU A 52 0.75 7.86 8.06
C LEU A 52 2.13 8.25 7.53
N HIS A 53 2.87 9.10 8.24
CA HIS A 53 4.26 9.40 7.89
C HIS A 53 5.12 8.13 7.83
N THR A 54 5.05 7.27 8.87
CA THR A 54 5.81 6.01 8.89
C THR A 54 5.44 5.10 7.71
N GLN A 55 4.17 5.02 7.35
CA GLN A 55 3.71 4.24 6.19
C GLN A 55 4.25 4.81 4.87
N LEU A 56 4.19 6.13 4.67
CA LEU A 56 4.63 6.76 3.44
C LEU A 56 6.14 6.70 3.26
N VAL A 57 6.91 6.95 4.33
CA VAL A 57 8.38 6.84 4.29
C VAL A 57 8.80 5.36 4.16
N GLY A 58 8.12 4.44 4.84
CA GLY A 58 8.38 3.00 4.71
C GLY A 58 8.06 2.44 3.32
N ALA A 59 7.00 2.94 2.69
CA ALA A 59 6.64 2.59 1.31
C ALA A 59 7.63 3.17 0.29
N GLU A 60 8.17 4.37 0.53
CA GLU A 60 9.16 5.01 -0.35
C GLU A 60 10.50 4.26 -0.37
N VAL A 61 10.88 3.60 0.74
CA VAL A 61 12.07 2.74 0.82
C VAL A 61 11.86 1.37 0.16
N ALA A 62 10.63 1.04 -0.25
CA ALA A 62 10.31 -0.22 -0.93
C ALA A 62 10.06 -0.07 -2.45
N PRO A 63 11.08 0.23 -3.28
CA PRO A 63 11.00 -0.05 -4.70
C PRO A 63 11.98 -1.18 -5.06
N THR A 64 11.58 -2.44 -4.84
CA THR A 64 12.03 -3.66 -5.56
C THR A 64 11.51 -4.88 -4.79
N GLN A 65 10.29 -5.32 -5.08
CA GLN A 65 9.86 -6.72 -5.03
C GLN A 65 8.37 -6.80 -5.42
N ALA A 66 8.06 -6.35 -6.63
CA ALA A 66 6.78 -6.63 -7.27
C ALA A 66 6.98 -6.94 -8.75
N VAL A 67 7.95 -7.81 -9.06
CA VAL A 67 7.99 -8.59 -10.31
C VAL A 67 8.41 -10.02 -9.96
N ALA A 68 7.61 -10.72 -9.16
CA ALA A 68 7.70 -12.17 -8.99
C ALA A 68 6.40 -12.74 -8.44
N LEU A 69 5.27 -12.43 -9.08
CA LEU A 69 4.05 -13.20 -8.91
C LEU A 69 3.54 -13.54 -10.31
N ALA A 70 4.16 -14.56 -10.90
CA ALA A 70 3.49 -15.35 -11.92
C ALA A 70 2.16 -15.86 -11.31
N PRO A 71 1.00 -15.65 -11.94
CA PRO A 71 -0.25 -16.16 -11.41
C PRO A 71 -0.33 -17.67 -11.66
N SER A 72 0.15 -18.45 -10.70
CA SER A 72 -0.32 -19.82 -10.50
C SER A 72 -1.63 -19.77 -9.74
N ASN A 73 -2.75 -19.69 -10.45
CA ASN A 73 -3.97 -20.44 -10.13
C ASN A 73 -5.04 -20.19 -11.20
N SER A 74 -5.29 -21.21 -12.02
CA SER A 74 -6.61 -21.45 -12.61
C SER A 74 -7.65 -21.57 -11.49
N PRO A 75 -8.90 -21.14 -11.76
CA PRO A 75 -9.94 -22.17 -11.83
C PRO A 75 -11.05 -21.88 -12.87
N ALA A 76 -11.56 -22.98 -13.45
CA ALA A 76 -12.93 -23.25 -13.93
C ALA A 76 -13.59 -22.27 -14.93
N ALA A 77 -14.40 -22.66 -15.91
CA ALA A 77 -14.79 -23.90 -16.56
C ALA A 77 -15.71 -23.44 -17.71
N SER A 78 -15.76 -24.15 -18.83
CA SER A 78 -17.00 -24.41 -19.58
C SER A 78 -16.74 -25.41 -20.72
N PRO A 79 -17.73 -26.25 -21.06
CA PRO A 79 -17.51 -27.57 -21.64
C PRO A 79 -17.62 -27.56 -23.16
N LEU A 80 -16.89 -28.46 -23.81
CA LEU A 80 -17.21 -28.94 -25.16
C LEU A 80 -16.77 -30.40 -25.23
N VAL A 81 -17.75 -31.28 -25.03
CA VAL A 81 -17.63 -32.69 -25.39
C VAL A 81 -17.64 -32.79 -26.91
N ASP A 82 -16.71 -33.55 -27.48
CA ASP A 82 -16.85 -34.12 -28.81
C ASP A 82 -16.40 -35.58 -28.82
N SER A 83 -17.03 -36.34 -29.70
CA SER A 83 -17.40 -37.74 -29.54
C SER A 83 -16.36 -38.67 -30.18
N SER A 84 -15.23 -38.98 -29.53
CA SER A 84 -14.29 -40.00 -30.06
C SER A 84 -13.36 -40.59 -28.99
N GLY A 85 -13.90 -40.99 -27.84
CA GLY A 85 -13.11 -41.63 -26.78
C GLY A 85 -12.37 -42.90 -27.23
N GLN A 86 -11.10 -42.75 -27.66
CA GLN A 86 -9.97 -43.69 -27.51
C GLN A 86 -8.75 -43.19 -28.32
N PRO A 87 -7.56 -43.06 -27.72
CA PRO A 87 -6.32 -43.22 -28.47
C PRO A 87 -5.94 -44.70 -28.54
N SER A 88 -5.84 -45.18 -29.77
CA SER A 88 -5.53 -46.55 -30.17
C SER A 88 -4.14 -47.04 -29.74
N THR A 89 -4.06 -48.34 -29.48
CA THR A 89 -2.83 -49.11 -29.42
C THR A 89 -2.13 -49.14 -30.78
N LYS A 90 -0.80 -49.01 -30.82
CA LYS A 90 0.02 -49.51 -31.93
C LYS A 90 1.24 -50.27 -31.43
N SER A 91 1.28 -51.52 -31.87
CA SER A 91 2.23 -52.60 -31.65
C SER A 91 3.61 -52.40 -32.31
N GLY A 92 4.62 -53.15 -31.85
CA GLY A 92 5.93 -53.38 -32.50
C GLY A 92 7.08 -53.45 -31.48
N ASN A 93 7.44 -54.58 -30.86
CA ASN A 93 8.01 -55.85 -31.33
C ASN A 93 9.53 -55.79 -31.61
N LEU A 94 10.33 -56.25 -30.64
CA LEU A 94 11.43 -57.23 -30.76
C LEU A 94 11.97 -57.57 -29.36
#